data_AF-A0A496Y334-F1
#
_entry.id   AF-A0A496Y334-F1
#
_cell.length_a   1.000
_cell.length_b   1.000
_cell.length_c   1.000
_cell.angle_alpha   90.00
_cell.angle_beta   90.00
_cell.angle_gamma   90.00
#
_symmetry.space_group_name_H-M   'P 1'
#
loop_
_entity.id
_entity.type
_entity.pdbx_description
1 polymer ?
#
loop_
_entity_poly.entity_id
_entity_poly.type
_entity_poly.pdbx_seq_one_letter_code
_entity_poly.pdbx_strand_id
1 'polypeptide(L)'
;MTIIAGLGDNLIMATVDTLKAYEMLTGADMPDKQARALVAIVTDLQEFRLAEVASKADIAALRSDLKDLEAGMRDLEARMDCKLANLDVKIERVKFDLLKWIIPLLIGQGAFIITILKLLQ
;
A
#
# COMPACT_ATOMS: atom_id res chain seq x y z
N MET A 1 -5.43 21.49 27.04
CA MET A 1 -5.66 20.42 26.04
C MET A 1 -4.40 20.26 25.18
N THR A 2 -3.29 19.76 25.74
CA THR A 2 -2.09 19.34 24.97
C THR A 2 -1.17 18.49 25.88
N ILE A 3 -1.58 17.26 26.20
CA ILE A 3 -0.72 16.26 26.89
C ILE A 3 -0.49 15.08 25.94
N ILE A 4 0.03 15.35 24.74
CA ILE A 4 0.29 14.31 23.73
C ILE A 4 1.62 14.47 22.98
N ALA A 5 2.48 15.43 23.37
CA ALA A 5 3.75 15.69 22.68
C ALA A 5 5.01 15.12 23.37
N GLY A 6 4.90 14.53 24.57
CA GLY A 6 6.09 14.11 25.35
C GLY A 6 6.30 12.59 25.50
N LEU A 7 5.43 11.75 24.92
CA LEU A 7 5.43 10.31 25.20
C LEU A 7 6.17 9.45 24.15
N GLY A 8 6.82 10.08 23.17
CA GLY A 8 7.55 9.37 22.10
C GLY A 8 9.00 8.99 22.43
N ASP A 9 9.66 9.74 23.32
CA ASP A 9 11.12 9.65 23.52
C ASP A 9 11.55 8.98 24.85
N ASN A 10 10.59 8.61 25.71
CA ASN A 10 10.87 7.98 27.01
C ASN A 10 10.67 6.46 27.02
N LEU A 11 10.52 5.83 25.84
CA LEU A 11 10.60 4.38 25.68
C LEU A 11 12.04 3.93 25.41
N ILE A 12 13.01 4.55 26.09
CA ILE A 12 14.28 3.88 26.32
C ILE A 12 13.89 2.58 27.02
N MET A 13 14.20 1.43 26.43
CA MET A 13 14.05 0.12 27.08
C MET A 13 14.71 0.19 28.45
N ALA A 14 13.94 0.51 29.48
CA ALA A 14 14.41 0.53 30.85
C ALA A 14 14.49 -0.94 31.26
N THR A 15 15.59 -1.60 30.92
CA THR A 15 15.93 -2.91 31.45
C THR A 15 15.91 -2.79 32.97
N VAL A 16 14.99 -3.47 33.65
CA VAL A 16 15.00 -3.48 35.11
C VAL A 16 16.27 -4.21 35.53
N ASP A 17 17.18 -3.48 36.14
CA ASP A 17 18.35 -4.05 36.81
C ASP A 17 17.82 -4.82 38.03
N THR A 18 17.57 -6.11 37.82
CA THR A 18 16.97 -7.01 38.80
C THR A 18 17.79 -7.08 40.09
N LEU A 19 19.11 -6.85 40.00
CA LEU A 19 20.00 -6.78 41.15
C LEU A 19 19.78 -5.50 41.96
N LYS A 20 19.78 -4.32 41.32
CA LYS A 20 19.49 -3.05 42.02
C LYS A 20 18.07 -3.00 42.57
N ALA A 21 17.10 -3.56 41.85
CA ALA A 21 15.72 -3.63 42.33
C ALA A 21 15.60 -4.49 43.60
N TYR A 22 16.29 -5.64 43.63
CA TYR A 22 16.36 -6.49 44.81
C TYR A 22 17.09 -5.83 45.99
N GLU A 23 18.19 -5.12 45.74
CA GLU A 23 18.92 -4.36 46.76
C GLU A 23 18.08 -3.21 47.34
N MET A 24 17.30 -2.52 46.52
CA MET A 24 16.37 -1.48 46.98
C MET A 24 15.23 -2.05 47.83
N LEU A 25 14.71 -3.21 47.46
CA LEU A 25 13.62 -3.86 48.20
C LEU A 25 14.11 -4.39 49.56
N THR A 26 15.27 -5.04 49.58
CA THR A 26 15.88 -5.52 50.84
C THR A 26 16.37 -4.37 51.72
N GLY A 27 16.88 -3.27 51.13
CA GLY A 27 17.21 -2.03 51.83
C GLY A 27 16.00 -1.29 52.42
N ALA A 28 14.79 -1.57 51.95
CA ALA A 28 13.52 -1.07 52.49
C ALA A 28 12.90 -1.99 53.56
N ASP A 29 13.69 -2.89 54.14
CA ASP A 29 13.29 -3.88 55.16
C ASP A 29 12.30 -4.95 54.63
N MET A 30 12.23 -5.14 53.31
CA MET A 30 11.41 -6.19 52.70
C MET A 30 12.07 -7.57 52.89
N PRO A 31 11.34 -8.59 53.37
CA PRO A 31 11.87 -9.94 53.51
C PRO A 31 12.41 -10.50 52.19
N ASP A 32 13.55 -11.18 52.24
CA ASP A 32 14.29 -11.68 51.07
C ASP A 32 13.43 -12.45 50.06
N LYS A 33 12.52 -13.29 50.58
CA LYS A 33 11.59 -14.09 49.77
C LYS A 33 10.57 -13.23 49.03
N GLN A 34 10.13 -12.12 49.61
CA GLN A 34 9.16 -11.21 49.01
C GLN A 34 9.83 -10.29 47.99
N ALA A 35 11.05 -9.81 48.28
CA ALA A 35 11.83 -9.01 47.35
C ALA A 35 12.13 -9.79 46.05
N ARG A 36 12.55 -11.05 46.15
CA ARG A 36 12.77 -11.92 44.98
C ARG A 36 11.50 -12.16 44.18
N ALA A 37 10.38 -12.42 44.85
CA ALA A 37 9.10 -12.66 44.18
C ALA A 37 8.63 -11.43 43.40
N LEU A 38 8.76 -10.24 43.97
CA LEU A 38 8.37 -8.99 43.32
C LEU A 38 9.23 -8.69 42.09
N VAL A 39 10.56 -8.89 42.19
CA VAL A 39 11.49 -8.71 41.07
C VAL A 39 11.20 -9.70 39.94
N ALA A 40 10.90 -10.96 40.27
CA ALA A 40 10.52 -11.97 39.27
C ALA A 40 9.25 -11.55 38.50
N ILE A 41 8.20 -11.12 39.21
CA ILE A 41 6.96 -10.64 38.60
C ILE A 41 7.20 -9.43 37.68
N VAL A 42 8.02 -8.47 38.12
CA VAL A 42 8.36 -7.29 37.31
C VAL A 42 9.13 -7.69 36.06
N THR A 43 10.02 -8.68 36.15
CA THR A 43 10.79 -9.20 35.01
C THR A 43 9.87 -9.89 34.00
N ASP A 44 8.98 -10.78 34.46
CA ASP A 44 8.01 -11.47 33.60
C ASP A 44 7.09 -10.49 32.86
N LEU A 45 6.66 -9.42 33.53
CA LEU A 45 5.84 -8.36 32.93
C LEU A 45 6.60 -7.54 31.87
N GLN A 46 7.91 -7.37 32.03
CA GLN A 46 8.75 -6.72 31.00
C GLN A 46 8.90 -7.61 29.77
N GLU A 47 9.16 -8.91 29.95
CA GLU A 47 9.26 -9.86 28.84
C GLU A 47 7.94 -9.92 28.04
N PHE A 48 6.80 -9.97 28.73
CA PHE A 48 5.48 -9.92 28.08
C PHE A 48 5.26 -8.64 27.29
N ARG A 49 5.67 -7.48 27.84
CA ARG A 49 5.57 -6.19 27.13
C ARG A 49 6.45 -6.14 25.89
N LEU A 50 7.65 -6.72 25.92
CA LEU A 50 8.54 -6.78 24.75
C LEU A 50 7.92 -7.62 23.63
N ALA A 51 7.28 -8.74 23.96
CA ALA A 51 6.54 -9.56 22.99
C ALA A 51 5.34 -8.80 22.38
N GLU A 52 4.63 -7.98 23.17
CA GLU A 52 3.53 -7.16 22.67
C GLU A 52 4.01 -5.98 21.79
N VAL A 53 5.19 -5.41 22.09
CA VAL A 53 5.81 -4.36 21.24
C VAL A 53 6.20 -4.92 19.87
N ALA A 54 6.67 -6.18 19.80
CA ALA A 54 6.88 -6.85 18.52
C ALA A 54 5.58 -6.92 17.69
N SER A 55 4.43 -7.22 18.32
CA SER A 55 3.13 -7.23 17.63
C SER A 55 2.70 -5.84 17.13
N LYS A 56 3.03 -4.76 17.85
CA LYS A 56 2.75 -3.39 17.38
C LYS A 56 3.60 -3.01 16.16
N ALA A 57 4.84 -3.48 16.08
CA ALA A 57 5.68 -3.32 14.90
C ALA A 57 5.07 -4.05 13.69
N ASP A 58 4.53 -5.26 13.90
CA ASP A 58 3.82 -6.01 12.85
C ASP A 58 2.56 -5.27 12.37
N ILE A 59 1.79 -4.66 13.29
CA ILE A 59 0.64 -3.82 12.94
C ILE A 59 1.05 -2.59 12.12
N ALA A 60 2.20 -1.99 12.43
CA ALA A 60 2.73 -0.86 11.66
C ALA A 60 3.16 -1.30 10.25
N ALA A 61 3.79 -2.48 10.13
CA ALA A 61 4.14 -3.08 8.84
C ALA A 61 2.90 -3.37 7.99
N LEU A 62 1.88 -4.03 8.56
CA LEU A 62 0.61 -4.31 7.88
C LEU A 62 -0.10 -3.04 7.41
N ARG A 63 -0.04 -1.95 8.19
CA ARG A 63 -0.58 -0.65 7.78
C ARG A 63 0.19 -0.04 6.61
N SER A 64 1.49 -0.27 6.52
CA SER A 64 2.31 0.16 5.38
C SER A 64 1.92 -0.63 4.13
N ASP A 65 1.90 -1.96 4.23
CA ASP A 65 1.53 -2.85 3.12
C ASP A 65 0.14 -2.53 2.56
N LEU A 66 -0.82 -2.20 3.44
CA LEU A 66 -2.17 -1.82 3.03
C LEU A 66 -2.20 -0.50 2.26
N LYS A 67 -1.39 0.48 2.65
CA LYS A 67 -1.25 1.74 1.91
C LYS A 67 -0.60 1.53 0.55
N ASP A 68 0.43 0.70 0.49
CA ASP A 68 1.12 0.38 -0.76
C ASP A 68 0.20 -0.37 -1.73
N LEU A 69 -0.65 -1.27 -1.21
CA LEU A 69 -1.67 -1.95 -2.00
C LEU A 69 -2.74 -0.99 -2.52
N GLU A 70 -3.23 -0.06 -1.68
CA GLU A 70 -4.20 0.96 -2.08
C GLU A 70 -3.61 1.87 -3.17
N ALA A 71 -2.35 2.28 -3.04
CA ALA A 71 -1.64 3.04 -4.06
C ALA A 71 -1.49 2.25 -5.37
N GLY A 72 -1.15 0.95 -5.29
CA GLY A 72 -1.05 0.06 -6.44
C GLY A 72 -2.40 -0.13 -7.15
N MET A 73 -3.50 -0.24 -6.41
CA MET A 73 -4.85 -0.31 -6.99
C MET A 73 -5.21 0.98 -7.75
N ARG A 74 -4.93 2.15 -7.17
CA ARG A 74 -5.20 3.44 -7.81
C ARG A 74 -4.36 3.66 -9.07
N ASP A 75 -3.10 3.25 -9.07
CA ASP A 75 -2.25 3.30 -10.27
C ASP A 75 -2.78 2.35 -11.36
N LEU A 76 -3.23 1.15 -10.98
CA LEU A 76 -3.79 0.20 -11.93
C LEU A 76 -5.09 0.69 -12.57
N GLU A 77 -5.99 1.28 -11.77
CA GLU A 77 -7.23 1.90 -12.26
C GLU A 77 -6.93 3.03 -13.25
N ALA A 78 -6.00 3.93 -12.90
CA ALA A 78 -5.56 5.01 -13.80
C ALA A 78 -4.96 4.49 -15.12
N ARG A 79 -4.18 3.39 -15.06
CA ARG A 79 -3.63 2.74 -16.26
C ARG A 79 -4.73 2.10 -17.11
N MET A 80 -5.76 1.54 -16.50
CA MET A 80 -6.91 0.97 -17.22
C MET A 80 -7.70 2.07 -17.94
N ASP A 81 -8.01 3.16 -17.25
CA ASP A 81 -8.71 4.31 -17.85
C ASP A 81 -7.94 4.90 -19.03
N CYS A 82 -6.62 5.08 -18.87
CA CYS A 82 -5.77 5.56 -19.94
C CYS A 82 -5.73 4.59 -21.14
N LYS A 83 -5.70 3.28 -20.90
CA LYS A 83 -5.77 2.27 -21.96
C LYS A 83 -7.11 2.27 -22.67
N LEU A 84 -8.22 2.41 -21.94
CA LEU A 84 -9.56 2.51 -22.53
C LEU A 84 -9.70 3.76 -23.40
N ALA A 85 -9.28 4.93 -22.90
CA ALA A 85 -9.28 6.16 -23.67
C ALA A 85 -8.41 6.05 -24.95
N ASN A 86 -7.25 5.41 -24.85
CA ASN A 86 -6.38 5.17 -26.01
C ASN A 86 -7.02 4.19 -27.02
N LEU A 87 -7.79 3.19 -26.55
CA LEU A 87 -8.53 2.29 -27.43
C LEU A 87 -9.67 3.02 -28.14
N ASP A 88 -10.41 3.90 -27.47
CA ASP A 88 -11.46 4.71 -28.10
C ASP A 88 -10.90 5.59 -29.21
N VAL A 89 -9.77 6.28 -28.97
CA VAL A 89 -9.09 7.08 -30.00
C VAL A 89 -8.62 6.22 -31.17
N LYS A 90 -8.10 5.02 -30.90
CA LYS A 90 -7.69 4.08 -31.96
C LYS A 90 -8.89 3.60 -32.78
N ILE A 91 -10.02 3.32 -32.14
CA ILE A 91 -11.26 2.92 -32.81
C ILE A 91 -11.75 4.06 -33.72
N GLU A 92 -11.77 5.30 -33.24
CA GLU A 92 -12.15 6.46 -34.05
C GLU A 92 -11.23 6.66 -35.24
N ARG A 93 -9.91 6.54 -35.04
CA ARG A 93 -8.93 6.62 -36.13
C ARG A 93 -9.15 5.53 -37.18
N VAL A 94 -9.33 4.29 -36.74
CA VAL A 94 -9.59 3.16 -37.66
C VAL A 94 -10.91 3.36 -38.41
N LYS A 95 -11.97 3.82 -37.73
CA LYS A 95 -13.25 4.16 -38.38
C LYS A 95 -13.07 5.24 -39.44
N PHE A 96 -12.33 6.31 -39.12
CA PHE A 96 -12.05 7.39 -40.06
C PHE A 96 -11.20 6.91 -41.25
N ASP A 97 -10.15 6.13 -41.00
CA ASP A 97 -9.30 5.57 -42.04
C ASP A 97 -10.10 4.63 -42.95
N LEU A 98 -10.96 3.76 -42.40
CA LEU A 98 -11.86 2.93 -43.19
C LEU A 98 -12.77 3.77 -44.08
N LEU A 99 -13.40 4.82 -43.53
CA LEU A 99 -14.28 5.70 -44.30
C LEU A 99 -13.51 6.43 -45.42
N LYS A 100 -12.31 6.93 -45.11
CA LYS A 100 -11.41 7.61 -46.06
C LYS A 100 -11.06 6.73 -47.25
N TRP A 101 -10.85 5.43 -47.06
CA TRP A 101 -10.48 4.52 -48.15
C TRP A 101 -11.68 3.88 -48.85
N ILE A 102 -12.77 3.59 -48.12
CA ILE A 102 -13.98 2.98 -48.70
C ILE A 102 -14.74 3.96 -49.59
N ILE A 103 -14.87 5.23 -49.21
CA ILE A 103 -15.63 6.21 -50.02
C ILE A 103 -15.05 6.35 -51.44
N PRO A 104 -13.74 6.61 -51.65
CA PRO A 104 -13.16 6.70 -52.99
C PRO A 104 -13.18 5.36 -53.73
N LEU A 105 -13.05 4.24 -53.02
CA LEU A 105 -13.13 2.91 -53.63
C LEU A 105 -14.53 2.66 -54.23
N LEU A 106 -15.58 3.01 -53.50
CA LEU A 106 -16.97 2.89 -53.97
C LEU A 106 -17.27 3.84 -55.14
N ILE A 107 -16.82 5.10 -55.06
CA ILE A 107 -17.01 6.08 -56.15
C ILE A 107 -16.21 5.65 -57.39
N GLY A 108 -15.00 5.12 -57.20
CA GLY A 108 -14.14 4.63 -58.27
C GLY A 108 -14.77 3.50 -59.07
N GLN A 109 -15.51 2.59 -58.44
CA GLN A 109 -16.25 1.53 -59.13
C GLN A 109 -17.28 2.08 -60.12
N GLY A 110 -17.99 3.16 -59.78
CA GLY A 110 -18.95 3.79 -60.69
C GLY A 110 -18.29 4.38 -61.94
N ALA A 111 -17.18 5.09 -61.76
CA ALA A 111 -16.39 5.63 -62.87
C ALA A 111 -15.78 4.52 -63.75
N PHE A 112 -15.34 3.41 -63.12
CA PHE A 112 -14.79 2.25 -63.82
C PHE A 112 -15.83 1.56 -64.71
N ILE A 113 -17.06 1.34 -64.21
CA ILE A 113 -18.16 0.74 -64.97
C ILE A 113 -18.53 1.61 -66.19
N ILE A 114 -18.64 2.93 -66.01
CA ILE A 114 -18.95 3.86 -67.11
C ILE A 114 -17.84 3.84 -68.18
N THR A 115 -16.58 3.75 -67.75
CA THR A 115 -15.44 3.69 -68.67
C THR A 115 -15.47 2.40 -69.49
N ILE A 116 -15.75 1.25 -68.87
CA ILE A 116 -15.90 -0.03 -69.58
C ILE A 116 -17.08 0.00 -70.56
N LEU A 117 -18.24 0.53 -70.14
CA LEU A 117 -19.41 0.66 -71.01
C LEU A 117 -19.12 1.51 -72.24
N LYS A 118 -18.41 2.63 -72.07
CA LYS A 118 -18.03 3.52 -73.19
C LYS A 118 -16.96 2.91 -74.12
N LEU A 119 -16.16 1.96 -73.63
CA LEU A 119 -15.16 1.25 -74.46
C LEU A 119 -15.78 0.10 -75.25
N LEU A 120 -16.93 -0.42 -74.82
CA LEU A 120 -17.62 -1.56 -75.44
C LEU A 120 -18.68 -1.13 -76.48
N GLN A 121 -19.14 0.13 -76.44
CA GLN A 121 -19.93 0.78 -77.50
C GLN A 121 -19.03 1.46 -78.52
#